data_AF-A0A2H4QZ56-F1
#
_entry.id   AF-A0A2H4QZ56-F1
#
_cell.length_a   1.000
_cell.length_b   1.000
_cell.length_c   1.000
_cell.angle_alpha   90.00
_cell.angle_beta   90.00
_cell.angle_gamma   90.00
#
_symmetry.space_group_name_H-M   'P 1'
#
loop_
_entity.id
_entity.type
_entity.pdbx_description
1 polymer ?
#
loop_
_entity_poly.entity_id
_entity_poly.type
_entity_poly.pdbx_seq_one_letter_code
_entity_poly.pdbx_strand_id
1 'polypeptide(L)'
;SGLNHIAYKVERDGDLDLLQQRIESYGIKTDLLPAGELPAMGRMLRFTIPSGHEMRLYAEKECVGTEVGSRNPDPWPDNIRGAGVKWLDHIALVCELKPEAGINHIADNVKFFMNCLDFYMSEQGLVGPDASIQAIAFLFRATKPHDIAFLPGPRAGVHHISFFLDSWHDILKAADVMGKNKVKIDLAPTRHGVTRGETVYFFDPSGNRNETFAGLGYLAQPDRPVNT
;
A
#
# COMPACT_ATOMS: atom_id res chain seq x y z
N SER A 1 -14.43 -9.61 -1.80
CA SER A 1 -13.15 -9.09 -1.30
C SER A 1 -13.33 -8.55 0.10
N GLY A 2 -12.31 -8.66 0.95
CA GLY A 2 -12.37 -8.17 2.31
C GLY A 2 -10.99 -7.80 2.82
N LEU A 3 -10.95 -6.88 3.77
CA LEU A 3 -9.76 -6.44 4.46
C LEU A 3 -10.15 -6.21 5.91
N ASN A 4 -9.46 -6.87 6.83
CA ASN A 4 -9.71 -6.67 8.26
C ASN A 4 -9.02 -5.38 8.75
N HIS A 5 -7.73 -5.23 8.46
CA HIS A 5 -6.94 -4.03 8.74
C HIS A 5 -5.69 -3.97 7.84
N ILE A 6 -5.07 -2.80 7.78
CA ILE A 6 -3.71 -2.60 7.24
C ILE A 6 -2.74 -2.30 8.36
N ALA A 7 -1.47 -2.71 8.22
CA ALA A 7 -0.44 -2.46 9.23
C ALA A 7 0.84 -1.91 8.60
N TYR A 8 1.40 -0.85 9.20
CA TYR A 8 2.68 -0.26 8.82
C TYR A 8 3.69 -0.37 9.95
N LYS A 9 4.95 -0.66 9.60
CA LYS A 9 6.05 -0.69 10.55
C LYS A 9 6.60 0.73 10.76
N VAL A 10 6.75 1.16 12.01
CA VAL A 10 7.44 2.41 12.39
C VAL A 10 8.91 2.14 12.73
N GLU A 11 9.73 3.18 12.82
CA GLU A 11 11.18 3.02 13.03
C GLU A 11 11.49 2.50 14.43
N ARG A 12 10.82 3.03 15.46
CA ARG A 12 11.09 2.75 16.88
C ARG A 12 9.80 2.58 17.67
N ASP A 13 9.86 1.84 18.77
CA ASP A 13 8.69 1.65 19.64
C ASP A 13 8.13 2.97 20.20
N GLY A 14 9.01 3.91 20.57
CA GLY A 14 8.60 5.24 21.04
C GLY A 14 7.88 6.10 19.98
N ASP A 15 7.99 5.76 18.68
CA ASP A 15 7.23 6.46 17.64
C ASP A 15 5.73 6.17 17.76
N LEU A 16 5.33 5.03 18.35
CA LEU A 16 3.93 4.70 18.58
C LEU A 16 3.27 5.71 19.52
N ASP A 17 3.96 6.13 20.58
CA ASP A 17 3.43 7.12 21.54
C ASP A 17 3.38 8.52 20.92
N LEU A 18 4.38 8.88 20.13
CA LEU A 18 4.43 10.15 19.40
C LEU A 18 3.30 10.25 18.37
N LEU A 19 3.11 9.19 17.57
CA LEU A 19 2.07 9.15 16.55
C LEU A 19 0.67 9.05 17.18
N GLN A 20 0.52 8.34 18.30
CA GLN A 20 -0.72 8.33 19.08
C GLN A 20 -1.16 9.76 19.43
N GLN A 21 -0.27 10.56 20.03
CA GLN A 21 -0.58 11.94 20.41
C GLN A 21 -0.98 12.79 19.20
N ARG A 22 -0.28 12.65 18.06
CA ARG A 22 -0.60 13.40 16.82
C ARG A 22 -1.97 12.99 16.26
N ILE A 23 -2.25 11.70 16.18
CA ILE A 23 -3.51 11.16 15.65
C ILE A 23 -4.70 11.58 16.53
N GLU A 24 -4.56 11.53 17.86
CA GLU A 24 -5.59 11.97 18.80
C GLU A 24 -5.79 13.48 18.75
N SER A 25 -4.71 14.27 18.61
CA SER A 25 -4.80 15.71 18.40
C SER A 25 -5.48 16.09 17.09
N TYR A 26 -5.36 15.25 16.05
CA TYR A 26 -6.11 15.41 14.79
C TYR A 26 -7.61 15.09 14.95
N GLY A 27 -7.99 14.37 16.02
CA GLY A 27 -9.38 14.04 16.35
C GLY A 27 -9.77 12.58 16.09
N ILE A 28 -8.81 11.69 15.83
CA ILE A 28 -9.05 10.25 15.65
C ILE A 28 -8.70 9.52 16.96
N LYS A 29 -9.64 8.75 17.49
CA LYS A 29 -9.39 7.90 18.66
C LYS A 29 -8.46 6.76 18.31
N THR A 30 -7.61 6.39 19.27
CA THR A 30 -6.67 5.27 19.13
C THR A 30 -6.83 4.28 20.27
N ASP A 31 -6.43 3.03 20.03
CA ASP A 31 -6.30 1.99 21.03
C ASP A 31 -4.91 1.37 20.93
N LEU A 32 -4.24 1.14 22.07
CA LEU A 32 -2.97 0.42 22.09
C LEU A 32 -3.22 -1.07 22.39
N LEU A 33 -2.99 -1.91 21.39
CA LEU A 33 -3.05 -3.36 21.52
C LEU A 33 -1.77 -3.88 22.18
N PRO A 34 -1.86 -4.80 23.16
CA PRO A 34 -0.68 -5.34 23.84
C PRO A 34 0.18 -6.20 22.90
N ALA A 35 1.46 -6.38 23.26
CA ALA A 35 2.33 -7.33 22.57
C ALA A 35 1.73 -8.75 22.63
N GLY A 36 1.88 -9.51 21.54
CA GLY A 36 1.30 -10.85 21.42
C GLY A 36 -0.17 -10.92 21.03
N GLU A 37 -0.87 -9.77 20.87
CA GLU A 37 -2.22 -9.73 20.27
C GLU A 37 -2.24 -10.38 18.88
N LEU A 38 -1.17 -10.15 18.09
CA LEU A 38 -0.82 -10.99 16.96
C LEU A 38 0.46 -11.77 17.28
N PRO A 39 0.56 -13.06 16.89
CA PRO A 39 1.76 -13.85 17.11
C PRO A 39 3.00 -13.17 16.53
N ALA A 40 4.12 -13.25 17.26
CA ALA A 40 5.41 -12.70 16.85
C ALA A 40 5.43 -11.18 16.61
N MET A 41 4.48 -10.43 17.18
CA MET A 41 4.40 -8.97 17.11
C MET A 41 4.47 -8.32 18.50
N GLY A 42 5.12 -7.15 18.56
CA GLY A 42 5.06 -6.26 19.71
C GLY A 42 3.72 -5.56 19.82
N ARG A 43 3.65 -4.51 20.65
CA ARG A 43 2.45 -3.69 20.78
C ARG A 43 2.08 -3.01 19.47
N MET A 44 0.80 -2.73 19.27
CA MET A 44 0.30 -2.08 18.05
C MET A 44 -0.63 -0.94 18.37
N LEU A 45 -0.40 0.23 17.77
CA LEU A 45 -1.36 1.34 17.83
C LEU A 45 -2.44 1.12 16.77
N ARG A 46 -3.69 0.93 17.18
CA ARG A 46 -4.86 0.73 16.32
C ARG A 46 -5.70 2.00 16.22
N PHE A 47 -6.17 2.33 15.03
CA PHE A 47 -7.11 3.42 14.78
C PHE A 47 -7.88 3.23 13.47
N THR A 48 -8.93 4.01 13.25
CA THR A 48 -9.72 4.02 12.00
C THR A 48 -9.37 5.28 11.21
N ILE A 49 -8.90 5.13 9.97
CA ILE A 49 -8.61 6.26 9.08
C ILE A 49 -9.92 6.89 8.56
N PRO A 50 -9.91 8.14 8.05
CA PRO A 50 -11.12 8.84 7.61
C PRO A 50 -12.07 8.04 6.70
N SER A 51 -11.54 7.22 5.79
CA SER A 51 -12.37 6.35 4.93
C SER A 51 -12.98 5.12 5.61
N GLY A 52 -12.80 4.95 6.92
CA GLY A 52 -13.40 3.85 7.70
C GLY A 52 -12.56 2.57 7.80
N HIS A 53 -11.37 2.52 7.22
CA HIS A 53 -10.48 1.36 7.31
C HIS A 53 -9.75 1.31 8.64
N GLU A 54 -9.63 0.13 9.25
CA GLU A 54 -8.74 -0.07 10.40
C GLU A 54 -7.28 -0.07 9.94
N MET A 55 -6.46 0.76 10.59
CA MET A 55 -5.01 0.82 10.41
C MET A 55 -4.31 0.56 11.74
N ARG A 56 -3.18 -0.15 11.66
CA ARG A 56 -2.30 -0.45 12.79
C ARG A 56 -0.88 0.02 12.52
N LEU A 57 -0.21 0.52 13.54
CA LEU A 57 1.22 0.81 13.53
C LEU A 57 1.93 -0.10 14.53
N TYR A 58 3.08 -0.65 14.16
CA TYR A 58 3.88 -1.52 15.02
C TYR A 58 5.37 -1.23 14.84
N ALA A 59 6.18 -1.39 15.89
CA ALA A 59 7.63 -1.23 15.79
C ALA A 59 8.34 -2.59 15.76
N GLU A 60 7.84 -3.54 16.53
CA GLU A 60 8.49 -4.83 16.76
C GLU A 60 7.73 -5.98 16.09
N LYS A 61 8.49 -6.81 15.38
CA LYS A 61 8.05 -8.08 14.80
C LYS A 61 9.26 -9.00 14.74
N GLU A 62 9.06 -10.29 14.97
CA GLU A 62 10.12 -11.29 14.89
C GLU A 62 10.88 -11.19 13.55
N CYS A 63 12.22 -11.13 13.64
CA CYS A 63 13.08 -11.05 12.48
C CYS A 63 13.51 -12.46 12.05
N VAL A 64 12.99 -12.90 10.90
CA VAL A 64 13.29 -14.23 10.35
C VAL A 64 14.37 -14.21 9.25
N GLY A 65 14.88 -13.03 8.91
CA GLY A 65 15.82 -12.85 7.80
C GLY A 65 15.17 -12.96 6.41
N THR A 66 16.00 -12.97 5.37
CA THR A 66 15.60 -13.23 3.98
C THR A 66 16.08 -14.61 3.55
N GLU A 67 15.48 -15.19 2.50
CA GLU A 67 15.88 -16.53 2.01
C GLU A 67 17.32 -16.59 1.48
N VAL A 68 17.92 -15.45 1.14
CA VAL A 68 19.31 -15.34 0.67
C VAL A 68 20.32 -15.05 1.80
N GLY A 69 19.84 -14.83 3.03
CA GLY A 69 20.69 -14.49 4.18
C GLY A 69 21.32 -13.09 4.09
N SER A 70 22.30 -12.82 4.95
CA SER A 70 22.95 -11.51 5.10
C SER A 70 24.47 -11.50 4.98
N ARG A 71 25.11 -12.68 4.87
CA ARG A 71 26.57 -12.82 4.74
C ARG A 71 26.91 -13.30 3.33
N ASN A 72 27.41 -12.38 2.50
CA ASN A 72 27.68 -12.64 1.07
C ASN A 72 26.49 -13.28 0.35
N PRO A 73 25.30 -12.67 0.39
CA PRO A 73 24.08 -13.27 -0.15
C PRO A 73 24.10 -13.31 -1.68
N ASP A 74 23.47 -14.34 -2.24
CA ASP A 74 23.13 -14.41 -3.66
C ASP A 74 22.05 -13.37 -4.03
N PRO A 75 21.96 -12.95 -5.30
CA PRO A 75 20.97 -11.97 -5.74
C PRO A 75 19.51 -12.49 -5.67
N TRP A 76 19.33 -13.81 -5.67
CA TRP A 76 18.03 -14.49 -5.51
C TRP A 76 18.24 -15.93 -5.05
N PRO A 77 17.26 -16.55 -4.36
CA PRO A 77 17.36 -17.93 -3.91
C PRO A 77 17.05 -18.94 -5.04
N ASP A 78 17.62 -20.13 -5.00
CA ASP A 78 17.46 -21.17 -6.03
C ASP A 78 16.05 -21.79 -6.06
N ASN A 79 15.35 -21.81 -4.92
CA ASN A 79 14.06 -22.48 -4.74
C ASN A 79 12.84 -21.57 -5.01
N ILE A 80 13.01 -20.47 -5.75
CA ILE A 80 11.91 -19.55 -6.11
C ILE A 80 10.74 -20.32 -6.73
N ARG A 81 9.52 -20.06 -6.20
CA ARG A 81 8.27 -20.61 -6.71
C ARG A 81 7.37 -19.52 -7.31
N GLY A 82 6.59 -19.93 -8.32
CA GLY A 82 5.60 -19.06 -8.95
C GLY A 82 6.23 -17.79 -9.53
N ALA A 83 5.59 -16.64 -9.31
CA ALA A 83 6.11 -15.35 -9.74
C ALA A 83 7.45 -14.99 -9.06
N GLY A 84 7.69 -15.47 -7.83
CA GLY A 84 8.90 -15.13 -7.07
C GLY A 84 8.91 -13.69 -6.58
N VAL A 85 7.79 -13.23 -5.99
CA VAL A 85 7.65 -11.88 -5.45
C VAL A 85 8.68 -11.59 -4.36
N LYS A 86 9.17 -10.35 -4.30
CA LYS A 86 10.22 -9.95 -3.34
C LYS A 86 9.65 -9.53 -1.98
N TRP A 87 8.62 -8.70 -2.00
CA TRP A 87 7.93 -8.19 -0.80
C TRP A 87 6.52 -7.72 -1.12
N LEU A 88 5.69 -7.56 -0.08
CA LEU A 88 4.46 -6.77 -0.12
C LEU A 88 4.85 -5.31 -0.32
N ASP A 89 4.49 -4.74 -1.47
CA ASP A 89 4.93 -3.41 -1.87
C ASP A 89 4.02 -2.31 -1.33
N HIS A 90 2.74 -2.38 -1.66
CA HIS A 90 1.76 -1.37 -1.28
C HIS A 90 0.36 -1.96 -1.20
N ILE A 91 -0.56 -1.15 -0.66
CA ILE A 91 -1.98 -1.44 -0.72
C ILE A 91 -2.74 -0.26 -1.32
N ALA A 92 -3.68 -0.57 -2.20
CA ALA A 92 -4.64 0.39 -2.73
C ALA A 92 -5.99 0.20 -2.04
N LEU A 93 -6.50 1.24 -1.39
CA LEU A 93 -7.80 1.25 -0.72
C LEU A 93 -8.86 1.94 -1.58
N VAL A 94 -10.04 1.34 -1.64
CA VAL A 94 -11.24 1.98 -2.17
C VAL A 94 -11.79 2.89 -1.08
N CYS A 95 -11.95 4.17 -1.39
CA CYS A 95 -12.50 5.19 -0.49
C CYS A 95 -13.76 5.77 -1.09
N GLU A 96 -14.73 6.11 -0.25
CA GLU A 96 -15.96 6.74 -0.71
C GLU A 96 -15.70 8.14 -1.28
N LEU A 97 -16.19 8.37 -2.49
CA LEU A 97 -16.14 9.66 -3.18
C LEU A 97 -17.54 9.98 -3.73
N LYS A 98 -18.19 10.97 -3.13
CA LYS A 98 -19.52 11.50 -3.54
C LYS A 98 -19.49 13.03 -3.47
N PRO A 99 -18.91 13.70 -4.49
CA PRO A 99 -18.71 15.15 -4.48
C PRO A 99 -20.00 15.94 -4.29
N GLU A 100 -21.12 15.47 -4.85
CA GLU A 100 -22.45 16.06 -4.71
C GLU A 100 -22.99 16.05 -3.28
N ALA A 101 -22.50 15.13 -2.44
CA ALA A 101 -22.79 15.03 -1.02
C ALA A 101 -21.69 15.67 -0.15
N GLY A 102 -20.68 16.29 -0.75
CA GLY A 102 -19.53 16.86 -0.04
C GLY A 102 -18.59 15.81 0.56
N ILE A 103 -18.65 14.56 0.11
CA ILE A 103 -17.83 13.46 0.64
C ILE A 103 -16.64 13.21 -0.28
N ASN A 104 -15.43 13.36 0.26
CA ASN A 104 -14.20 12.96 -0.40
C ASN A 104 -13.21 12.35 0.61
N HIS A 105 -13.43 11.09 0.97
CA HIS A 105 -12.56 10.40 1.92
C HIS A 105 -11.16 10.10 1.38
N ILE A 106 -10.93 10.28 0.08
CA ILE A 106 -9.59 10.26 -0.52
C ILE A 106 -8.83 11.48 -0.02
N ALA A 107 -9.37 12.68 -0.21
CA ALA A 107 -8.76 13.92 0.27
C ALA A 107 -8.62 13.95 1.80
N ASP A 108 -9.62 13.44 2.53
CA ASP A 108 -9.53 13.33 4.00
C ASP A 108 -8.38 12.42 4.44
N ASN A 109 -8.24 11.26 3.80
CA ASN A 109 -7.12 10.35 4.04
C ASN A 109 -5.78 11.00 3.69
N VAL A 110 -5.65 11.66 2.53
CA VAL A 110 -4.42 12.36 2.14
C VAL A 110 -4.02 13.37 3.21
N LYS A 111 -4.95 14.21 3.66
CA LYS A 111 -4.71 15.19 4.72
C LYS A 111 -4.27 14.53 6.03
N PHE A 112 -4.92 13.43 6.42
CA PHE A 112 -4.54 12.68 7.62
C PHE A 112 -3.13 12.09 7.52
N PHE A 113 -2.82 11.39 6.42
CA PHE A 113 -1.53 10.73 6.23
C PHE A 113 -0.37 11.73 6.18
N MET A 114 -0.56 12.88 5.52
CA MET A 114 0.48 13.91 5.43
C MET A 114 0.68 14.64 6.77
N ASN A 115 -0.40 14.96 7.50
CA ASN A 115 -0.30 15.74 8.74
C ASN A 115 0.07 14.91 9.97
N CYS A 116 -0.35 13.63 10.02
CA CYS A 116 -0.21 12.80 11.21
C CYS A 116 0.89 11.76 11.09
N LEU A 117 1.11 11.22 9.89
CA LEU A 117 1.98 10.06 9.64
C LEU A 117 3.22 10.42 8.82
N ASP A 118 3.43 11.69 8.53
CA ASP A 118 4.56 12.23 7.74
C ASP A 118 4.70 11.60 6.34
N PHE A 119 3.60 11.15 5.73
CA PHE A 119 3.62 10.73 4.33
C PHE A 119 3.76 11.93 3.40
N TYR A 120 4.35 11.72 2.24
CA TYR A 120 4.39 12.67 1.13
C TYR A 120 3.56 12.15 -0.03
N MET A 121 3.08 13.04 -0.90
CA MET A 121 2.32 12.67 -2.08
C MET A 121 3.22 12.69 -3.32
N SER A 122 3.21 11.61 -4.09
CA SER A 122 3.99 11.51 -5.33
C SER A 122 3.14 11.83 -6.55
N GLU A 123 1.90 11.35 -6.56
CA GLU A 123 0.95 11.50 -7.66
C GLU A 123 -0.47 11.68 -7.16
N GLN A 124 -1.27 12.38 -7.94
CA GLN A 124 -2.70 12.50 -7.74
C GLN A 124 -3.41 12.60 -9.09
N GLY A 125 -4.66 12.17 -9.15
CA GLY A 125 -5.53 12.44 -10.29
C GLY A 125 -6.64 13.37 -9.85
N LEU A 126 -6.73 14.51 -10.54
CA LEU A 126 -7.73 15.53 -10.28
C LEU A 126 -8.82 15.48 -11.36
N VAL A 127 -10.07 15.59 -10.95
CA VAL A 127 -11.25 15.56 -11.83
C VAL A 127 -12.21 16.69 -11.49
N GLY A 128 -13.31 16.78 -12.25
CA GLY A 128 -14.31 17.82 -12.09
C GLY A 128 -13.87 19.17 -12.67
N PRO A 129 -14.72 20.20 -12.52
CA PRO A 129 -14.41 21.55 -12.98
C PRO A 129 -13.10 22.03 -12.36
N ASP A 130 -12.23 22.60 -13.19
CA ASP A 130 -10.94 23.18 -12.80
C ASP A 130 -10.04 22.24 -11.98
N ALA A 131 -10.16 20.92 -12.18
CA ALA A 131 -9.38 19.91 -11.44
C ALA A 131 -9.56 20.02 -9.90
N SER A 132 -10.75 20.39 -9.44
CA SER A 132 -11.05 20.67 -8.03
C SER A 132 -11.27 19.43 -7.15
N ILE A 133 -11.46 18.25 -7.73
CA ILE A 133 -11.78 17.03 -6.99
C ILE A 133 -10.62 16.05 -7.08
N GLN A 134 -9.96 15.76 -5.95
CA GLN A 134 -8.97 14.68 -5.89
C GLN A 134 -9.67 13.32 -5.94
N ALA A 135 -9.47 12.59 -7.03
CA ALA A 135 -10.12 11.31 -7.32
C ALA A 135 -9.23 10.10 -7.08
N ILE A 136 -7.91 10.24 -7.21
CA ILE A 136 -6.92 9.22 -6.82
C ILE A 136 -5.72 9.91 -6.18
N ALA A 137 -5.05 9.24 -5.25
CA ALA A 137 -3.84 9.76 -4.62
C ALA A 137 -2.87 8.62 -4.28
N PHE A 138 -1.58 8.90 -4.44
CA PHE A 138 -0.46 7.98 -4.23
C PHE A 138 0.53 8.62 -3.25
N LEU A 139 0.76 7.95 -2.11
CA LEU A 139 1.53 8.51 -1.00
C LEU A 139 2.65 7.59 -0.59
N PHE A 140 3.77 8.16 -0.15
CA PHE A 140 5.00 7.44 0.20
C PHE A 140 5.62 7.92 1.52
N ARG A 141 6.32 6.99 2.17
CA ARG A 141 7.32 7.17 3.23
C ARG A 141 8.69 6.68 2.78
N ALA A 142 8.75 5.60 2.01
CA ALA A 142 9.96 5.16 1.33
C ALA A 142 10.26 6.05 0.11
N THR A 143 11.32 5.75 -0.65
CA THR A 143 11.65 6.50 -1.88
C THR A 143 11.10 5.84 -3.15
N LYS A 144 10.12 4.95 -3.02
CA LYS A 144 9.36 4.38 -4.14
C LYS A 144 8.10 5.22 -4.40
N PRO A 145 7.48 5.14 -5.61
CA PRO A 145 6.37 6.00 -5.97
C PRO A 145 5.25 6.04 -4.92
N HIS A 146 4.90 4.93 -4.29
CA HIS A 146 3.87 4.91 -3.25
C HIS A 146 3.99 3.69 -2.35
N ASP A 147 3.64 3.88 -1.09
CA ASP A 147 3.43 2.81 -0.10
C ASP A 147 1.93 2.57 0.13
N ILE A 148 1.10 3.61 -0.07
CA ILE A 148 -0.36 3.52 -0.03
C ILE A 148 -0.98 4.30 -1.19
N ALA A 149 -2.10 3.80 -1.71
CA ALA A 149 -2.91 4.51 -2.68
C ALA A 149 -4.38 4.54 -2.26
N PHE A 150 -5.06 5.63 -2.63
CA PHE A 150 -6.49 5.81 -2.39
C PHE A 150 -7.20 5.99 -3.74
N LEU A 151 -8.17 5.13 -4.02
CA LEU A 151 -8.95 5.10 -5.26
C LEU A 151 -10.45 5.27 -4.94
N PRO A 152 -11.27 5.77 -5.88
CA PRO A 152 -12.66 6.04 -5.61
C PRO A 152 -13.50 4.77 -5.74
N GLY A 153 -14.53 4.66 -4.92
CA GLY A 153 -15.60 3.70 -5.10
C GLY A 153 -16.83 4.03 -4.27
N PRO A 154 -17.92 3.27 -4.43
CA PRO A 154 -19.19 3.60 -3.79
C PRO A 154 -19.18 3.40 -2.26
N ARG A 155 -18.24 2.60 -1.74
CA ARG A 155 -18.06 2.26 -0.32
C ARG A 155 -16.59 1.93 -0.05
N ALA A 156 -16.18 2.07 1.21
CA ALA A 156 -14.86 1.66 1.68
C ALA A 156 -14.56 0.18 1.40
N GLY A 157 -13.32 -0.14 1.03
CA GLY A 157 -12.88 -1.50 0.76
C GLY A 157 -11.44 -1.59 0.27
N VAL A 158 -11.00 -2.79 -0.11
CA VAL A 158 -9.67 -3.01 -0.71
C VAL A 158 -9.76 -3.05 -2.23
N HIS A 159 -8.93 -2.24 -2.90
CA HIS A 159 -8.83 -2.25 -4.35
C HIS A 159 -7.89 -3.36 -4.82
N HIS A 160 -6.65 -3.41 -4.29
CA HIS A 160 -5.73 -4.52 -4.44
C HIS A 160 -4.62 -4.48 -3.38
N ILE A 161 -3.92 -5.60 -3.23
CA ILE A 161 -2.64 -5.72 -2.51
C ILE A 161 -1.55 -6.02 -3.54
N SER A 162 -0.44 -5.29 -3.49
CA SER A 162 0.60 -5.35 -4.53
C SER A 162 1.90 -5.96 -4.04
N PHE A 163 2.57 -6.70 -4.92
CA PHE A 163 3.83 -7.38 -4.64
C PHE A 163 4.91 -7.01 -5.65
N PHE A 164 6.10 -6.69 -5.17
CA PHE A 164 7.19 -6.20 -6.00
C PHE A 164 7.92 -7.32 -6.78
N LEU A 165 8.28 -7.00 -8.02
CA LEU A 165 9.13 -7.77 -8.94
C LEU A 165 10.22 -6.86 -9.53
N ASP A 166 11.33 -7.44 -9.98
CA ASP A 166 12.48 -6.65 -10.43
C ASP A 166 12.26 -6.01 -11.80
N SER A 167 11.67 -6.75 -12.75
CA SER A 167 11.68 -6.37 -14.16
C SER A 167 10.40 -6.72 -14.92
N TRP A 168 10.25 -6.11 -16.11
CA TRP A 168 9.19 -6.47 -17.07
C TRP A 168 9.21 -7.95 -17.47
N HIS A 169 10.40 -8.57 -17.52
CA HIS A 169 10.51 -10.00 -17.77
C HIS A 169 9.86 -10.82 -16.64
N ASP A 170 9.95 -10.37 -15.39
CA ASP A 170 9.32 -11.05 -14.26
C ASP A 170 7.79 -10.91 -14.28
N ILE A 171 7.26 -9.82 -14.84
CA ILE A 171 5.82 -9.68 -15.13
C ILE A 171 5.37 -10.71 -16.17
N LEU A 172 6.15 -10.91 -17.24
CA LEU A 172 5.88 -11.95 -18.23
C LEU A 172 5.87 -13.34 -17.58
N LYS A 173 6.90 -13.67 -16.80
CA LYS A 173 6.98 -14.93 -16.04
C LYS A 173 5.79 -15.09 -15.08
N ALA A 174 5.38 -14.02 -14.39
CA ALA A 174 4.23 -14.04 -13.49
C ALA A 174 2.94 -14.37 -14.25
N ALA A 175 2.73 -13.79 -15.43
CA ALA A 175 1.58 -14.09 -16.27
C ALA A 175 1.57 -15.56 -16.76
N ASP A 176 2.73 -16.11 -17.14
CA ASP A 176 2.85 -17.53 -17.49
C ASP A 176 2.47 -18.44 -16.32
N VAL A 177 2.93 -18.10 -15.11
CA VAL A 177 2.58 -18.82 -13.87
C VAL A 177 1.08 -18.76 -13.62
N MET A 178 0.45 -17.59 -13.77
CA MET A 178 -0.99 -17.43 -13.62
C MET A 178 -1.76 -18.30 -14.63
N GLY A 179 -1.32 -18.33 -15.89
CA GLY A 179 -1.90 -19.19 -16.93
C GLY A 179 -1.81 -20.68 -16.57
N LYS A 180 -0.63 -21.14 -16.12
CA LYS A 180 -0.43 -22.53 -15.65
C LYS A 180 -1.33 -22.91 -14.47
N ASN A 181 -1.60 -21.97 -13.58
CA ASN A 181 -2.41 -22.18 -12.37
C ASN A 181 -3.89 -21.82 -12.55
N LYS A 182 -4.31 -21.46 -13.77
CA LYS A 182 -5.70 -21.05 -14.08
C LYS A 182 -6.19 -19.91 -13.17
N VAL A 183 -5.29 -18.99 -12.83
CA VAL A 183 -5.62 -17.81 -12.03
C VAL A 183 -6.51 -16.88 -12.86
N LYS A 184 -7.53 -16.31 -12.23
CA LYS A 184 -8.40 -15.32 -12.86
C LYS A 184 -7.66 -13.99 -12.98
N ILE A 185 -7.24 -13.65 -14.21
CA ILE A 185 -6.62 -12.36 -14.55
C ILE A 185 -7.73 -11.30 -14.68
N ASP A 186 -7.47 -10.11 -14.12
CA ASP A 186 -8.32 -8.92 -14.23
C ASP A 186 -7.78 -7.95 -15.29
N LEU A 187 -6.47 -7.69 -15.25
CA LEU A 187 -5.75 -6.85 -16.20
C LEU A 187 -4.52 -7.60 -16.68
N ALA A 188 -4.44 -7.84 -17.99
CA ALA A 188 -3.28 -8.46 -18.62
C ALA A 188 -2.01 -7.59 -18.47
N PRO A 189 -0.80 -8.16 -18.63
CA PRO A 189 0.46 -7.42 -18.54
C PRO A 189 0.44 -6.10 -19.31
N THR A 190 0.67 -5.00 -18.61
CA THR A 190 0.71 -3.65 -19.18
C THR A 190 1.59 -2.75 -18.32
N ARG A 191 1.73 -1.48 -18.71
CA ARG A 191 2.39 -0.43 -17.93
C ARG A 191 1.37 0.55 -17.40
N HIS A 192 1.48 0.91 -16.12
CA HIS A 192 0.75 2.06 -15.59
C HIS A 192 1.41 3.38 -16.04
N GLY A 193 0.58 4.33 -16.49
CA GLY A 193 1.04 5.71 -16.69
C GLY A 193 1.50 6.33 -15.37
N VAL A 194 0.66 6.21 -14.34
CA VAL A 194 1.03 6.49 -12.94
C VAL A 194 2.14 5.54 -12.51
N THR A 195 3.08 6.01 -11.70
CA THR A 195 4.24 5.25 -11.14
C THR A 195 5.26 4.76 -12.17
N ARG A 196 4.87 4.61 -13.44
CA ARG A 196 5.62 4.01 -14.55
C ARG A 196 5.85 2.52 -14.43
N GLY A 197 5.43 1.87 -13.35
CA GLY A 197 5.67 0.45 -13.13
C GLY A 197 4.86 -0.43 -14.06
N GLU A 198 5.43 -1.59 -14.36
CA GLU A 198 4.74 -2.60 -15.14
C GLU A 198 3.96 -3.56 -14.23
N THR A 199 2.79 -4.01 -14.68
CA THR A 199 1.81 -4.64 -13.80
C THR A 199 1.04 -5.78 -14.46
N VAL A 200 0.49 -6.66 -13.64
CA VAL A 200 -0.64 -7.55 -13.96
C VAL A 200 -1.56 -7.61 -12.74
N TYR A 201 -2.87 -7.46 -12.96
CA TYR A 201 -3.88 -7.64 -11.91
C TYR A 201 -4.57 -8.99 -12.04
N PHE A 202 -4.80 -9.62 -10.90
CA PHE A 202 -5.41 -10.95 -10.81
C PHE A 202 -6.17 -11.11 -9.50
N PHE A 203 -6.92 -12.18 -9.35
CA PHE A 203 -7.66 -12.47 -8.11
C PHE A 203 -7.11 -13.70 -7.39
N ASP A 204 -7.12 -13.65 -6.06
CA ASP A 204 -7.06 -14.86 -5.24
C ASP A 204 -8.37 -15.68 -5.35
N PRO A 205 -8.41 -16.92 -4.83
CA PRO A 205 -9.61 -17.75 -4.89
C PRO A 205 -10.84 -17.18 -4.15
N SER A 206 -10.67 -16.21 -3.25
CA SER A 206 -11.73 -15.52 -2.52
C SER A 206 -12.18 -14.21 -3.18
N GLY A 207 -11.58 -13.85 -4.31
CA GLY A 207 -11.90 -12.65 -5.07
C GLY A 207 -11.25 -11.36 -4.53
N ASN A 208 -10.21 -11.43 -3.71
CA ASN A 208 -9.36 -10.27 -3.43
C ASN A 208 -8.44 -10.06 -4.63
N ARG A 209 -8.36 -8.81 -5.10
CA ARG A 209 -7.46 -8.47 -6.20
C ARG A 209 -6.04 -8.33 -5.66
N ASN A 210 -5.10 -8.90 -6.40
CA ASN A 210 -3.68 -8.78 -6.20
C ASN A 210 -3.04 -8.13 -7.43
N GLU A 211 -1.87 -7.55 -7.21
CA GLU A 211 -0.99 -7.02 -8.23
C GLU A 211 0.39 -7.65 -8.09
N THR A 212 1.03 -8.00 -9.20
CA THR A 212 2.50 -8.04 -9.25
C THR A 212 2.98 -6.84 -10.04
N PHE A 213 3.84 -6.04 -9.43
CA PHE A 213 4.31 -4.74 -9.90
C PHE A 213 5.82 -4.77 -10.07
N ALA A 214 6.34 -4.32 -11.22
CA ALA A 214 7.76 -4.34 -11.51
C ALA A 214 8.38 -2.96 -11.73
N GLY A 215 9.65 -2.87 -11.32
CA GLY A 215 10.48 -1.70 -11.49
C GLY A 215 10.19 -0.59 -10.47
N LEU A 216 11.23 0.18 -10.12
CA LEU A 216 11.07 1.34 -9.22
C LEU A 216 10.19 2.44 -9.86
N GLY A 217 10.26 2.58 -11.19
CA GLY A 217 9.61 3.66 -11.93
C GLY A 217 10.36 4.99 -11.82
N TYR A 218 10.36 5.60 -10.63
CA TYR A 218 11.18 6.77 -10.30
C TYR A 218 11.43 6.88 -8.79
N LEU A 219 12.46 7.65 -8.44
CA LEU A 219 12.76 7.95 -7.05
C LEU A 219 11.79 9.01 -6.52
N ALA A 220 10.89 8.62 -5.62
CA ALA A 220 10.05 9.58 -4.91
C ALA A 220 10.90 10.37 -3.92
N GLN A 221 10.71 11.69 -3.88
CA GLN A 221 11.41 12.61 -2.98
C GLN A 221 10.42 13.69 -2.49
N PRO A 222 10.51 14.16 -1.24
CA PRO A 222 9.62 15.19 -0.70
C PRO A 222 9.59 16.52 -1.47
N ASP A 223 10.70 16.88 -2.13
CA ASP A 223 10.86 18.09 -2.93
C ASP A 223 10.51 17.90 -4.41
N ARG A 224 10.24 16.65 -4.83
CA ARG A 224 9.81 16.36 -6.19
C ARG A 224 8.39 16.89 -6.41
N PRO A 225 8.10 17.59 -7.52
CA PRO A 225 6.74 17.98 -7.85
C PRO A 225 5.80 16.77 -7.91
N VAL A 226 4.60 16.94 -7.35
CA VAL A 226 3.52 15.95 -7.45
C VAL A 226 3.14 15.79 -8.92
N ASN A 227 3.10 14.56 -9.44
CA ASN A 227 2.54 14.31 -10.78
C ASN A 227 1.01 14.47 -10.70
N THR A 228 0.43 15.22 -11.63
CA THR A 228 -1.02 15.47 -11.74
C THR A 228 -1.54 15.11 -13.11
#